data_AF-A0A7V2SM05-F1
#
_entry.id   AF-A0A7V2SM05-F1
#
_cell.length_a   1.000
_cell.length_b   1.000
_cell.length_c   1.000
_cell.angle_alpha   90.00
_cell.angle_beta   90.00
_cell.angle_gamma   90.00
#
_symmetry.space_group_name_H-M   'P 1'
#
loop_
_entity.id
_entity.type
_entity.pdbx_description
1 polymer ?
#
loop_
_entity_poly.entity_id
_entity_poly.type
_entity_poly.pdbx_seq_one_letter_code
_entity_poly.pdbx_strand_id
1 'polypeptide(L)'
;RKKWADRFFDIMSDYRFLPAGRILAGAGTKRSVTLFNCFVMGRAEDSISGIFDELKHAALAMQQGGGIGQDFSTIRPAGAAVEGVGADASGPVSFMHVWDAMCRTIMSAGSRRGAMMATLACDHPDIEAFVAAKRDGDVLQMFNLSVLVSDAFMAAVAGDDDWPLQFEGKVSKTVRARDLWHKIMQANYDSAEPGVIFIDRVNQQNNLSYCETIYATNPCGEQPLPSFGACLLGSVNLTRFVRQPFSDAAKVDEKLLQETVKTAVRMLDNVIDVSQFPLEQLAHEARSKRRIGLGLTGLADALAMCGIRYGSAEAVKMSGRWMALIEQAAYRASADIASEKGAFALFDKKQYLAAPNVVGLDKQTRRAIEKHGVRNALVTSIAPTGTISLFAGNVSSGVEPVFAYEYSRKILRHDGRHDVEMVVDYAVALFREMFGNETPLPDYFVAAHELSSAEHLNMQAALQNHVDSAISKTINCARDISFEDFEAIYRKAYELGLKGCTTYRSNSISDAVLSTEPAVHEEQTLLPLDAPFAMSGDQ
;
A
#
# COMPACT_ATOMS: atom_id res chain seq x y z
N ARG A 1 -28.81 15.23 6.22
CA ARG A 1 -28.61 13.82 5.83
C ARG A 1 -28.88 13.57 4.34
N LYS A 2 -30.11 13.73 3.83
CA LYS A 2 -30.48 13.52 2.41
C LYS A 2 -29.52 14.17 1.40
N LYS A 3 -29.25 15.48 1.55
CA LYS A 3 -28.27 16.22 0.71
C LYS A 3 -26.93 15.53 0.54
N TRP A 4 -26.37 14.94 1.59
CA TRP A 4 -25.07 14.26 1.50
C TRP A 4 -25.20 12.85 0.92
N ALA A 5 -26.28 12.13 1.22
CA ALA A 5 -26.56 10.84 0.59
C ALA A 5 -26.68 10.98 -0.93
N ASP A 6 -27.39 12.01 -1.41
CA ASP A 6 -27.55 12.26 -2.86
C ASP A 6 -26.19 12.55 -3.52
N ARG A 7 -25.34 13.38 -2.89
CA ARG A 7 -23.98 13.68 -3.39
C ARG A 7 -23.05 12.48 -3.38
N PHE A 8 -23.13 11.66 -2.34
CA PHE A 8 -22.37 10.42 -2.21
C PHE A 8 -22.78 9.42 -3.29
N PHE A 9 -24.08 9.25 -3.48
CA PHE A 9 -24.61 8.40 -4.54
C PHE A 9 -24.18 8.89 -5.93
N ASP A 10 -24.26 10.20 -6.19
CA ASP A 10 -23.90 10.80 -7.48
C ASP A 10 -22.45 10.53 -7.92
N ILE A 11 -21.47 10.65 -7.02
CA ILE A 11 -20.06 10.39 -7.38
C ILE A 11 -19.71 8.89 -7.44
N MET A 12 -20.53 8.04 -6.82
CA MET A 12 -20.32 6.58 -6.83
C MET A 12 -21.02 5.91 -8.01
N SER A 13 -22.20 6.39 -8.40
CA SER A 13 -23.05 5.75 -9.41
C SER A 13 -22.45 5.78 -10.82
N ASP A 14 -21.59 6.76 -11.10
CA ASP A 14 -20.86 6.89 -12.36
C ASP A 14 -19.35 6.61 -12.22
N TYR A 15 -18.96 5.99 -11.11
CA TYR A 15 -17.59 5.57 -10.78
C TYR A 15 -16.56 6.70 -10.69
N ARG A 16 -16.95 8.00 -10.60
CA ARG A 16 -15.99 9.08 -10.36
C ARG A 16 -15.21 8.91 -9.06
N PHE A 17 -15.84 8.31 -8.04
CA PHE A 17 -15.21 7.91 -6.79
C PHE A 17 -15.53 6.47 -6.44
N LEU A 18 -14.49 5.74 -6.03
CA LEU A 18 -14.54 4.34 -5.65
C LEU A 18 -14.09 4.23 -4.18
N PRO A 19 -15.03 4.05 -3.23
CA PRO A 19 -14.67 3.65 -1.87
C PRO A 19 -13.94 2.31 -1.92
N ALA A 20 -12.99 2.09 -1.02
CA ALA A 20 -12.27 0.84 -0.99
C ALA A 20 -13.19 -0.36 -0.71
N GLY A 21 -12.77 -1.55 -1.14
CA GLY A 21 -13.61 -2.75 -1.15
C GLY A 21 -14.24 -3.13 0.19
N ARG A 22 -13.63 -2.80 1.33
CA ARG A 22 -14.21 -3.04 2.66
C ARG A 22 -15.42 -2.15 2.95
N ILE A 23 -15.42 -0.91 2.48
CA ILE A 23 -16.58 -0.03 2.54
C ILE A 23 -17.71 -0.63 1.69
N LEU A 24 -17.41 -1.00 0.44
CA LEU A 24 -18.40 -1.57 -0.49
C LEU A 24 -19.00 -2.88 0.03
N ALA A 25 -18.19 -3.76 0.62
CA ALA A 25 -18.63 -5.06 1.11
C ALA A 25 -19.32 -5.01 2.49
N GLY A 26 -18.98 -4.02 3.33
CA GLY A 26 -19.41 -3.97 4.73
C GLY A 26 -20.53 -2.96 5.01
N ALA A 27 -20.53 -1.81 4.35
CA ALA A 27 -21.45 -0.72 4.67
C ALA A 27 -22.91 -1.10 4.43
N GLY A 28 -23.77 -0.87 5.41
CA GLY A 28 -25.21 -1.19 5.34
C GLY A 28 -25.55 -2.68 5.51
N THR A 29 -24.56 -3.56 5.71
CA THR A 29 -24.80 -4.97 6.04
C THR A 29 -25.10 -5.17 7.53
N LYS A 30 -25.66 -6.33 7.89
CA LYS A 30 -25.84 -6.73 9.31
C LYS A 30 -24.56 -7.31 9.94
N ARG A 31 -23.44 -7.36 9.20
CA ARG A 31 -22.20 -7.98 9.64
C ARG A 31 -21.45 -7.04 10.60
N SER A 32 -20.87 -7.60 11.66
CA SER A 32 -19.95 -6.86 12.53
C SER A 32 -18.55 -6.89 11.93
N VAL A 33 -18.28 -5.95 11.01
CA VAL A 33 -16.99 -5.82 10.31
C VAL A 33 -16.50 -4.39 10.37
N THR A 34 -15.18 -4.24 10.27
CA THR A 34 -14.56 -2.94 10.06
C THR A 34 -14.71 -2.51 8.61
N LEU A 35 -14.84 -1.20 8.38
CA LEU A 35 -14.85 -0.61 7.04
C LEU A 35 -13.44 -0.19 6.58
N PHE A 36 -12.44 -0.39 7.44
CA PHE A 36 -11.03 -0.14 7.17
C PHE A 36 -10.39 -1.34 6.47
N ASN A 37 -9.41 -1.08 5.61
CA ASN A 37 -8.78 -2.10 4.78
C ASN A 37 -7.68 -2.86 5.50
N CYS A 38 -6.85 -2.14 6.26
CA CYS A 38 -5.65 -2.69 6.88
C CYS A 38 -5.33 -1.97 8.19
N PHE A 39 -4.43 -2.56 8.97
CA PHE A 39 -3.97 -2.04 10.25
C PHE A 39 -2.47 -2.32 10.42
N VAL A 40 -1.79 -1.51 11.21
CA VAL A 40 -0.48 -1.85 11.79
C VAL A 40 -0.68 -2.10 13.27
N MET A 41 -0.19 -3.23 13.77
CA MET A 41 -0.36 -3.62 15.16
C MET A 41 0.62 -2.89 16.09
N GLY A 42 0.47 -3.13 17.39
CA GLY A 42 1.38 -2.61 18.40
C GLY A 42 2.81 -3.12 18.20
N ARG A 43 3.77 -2.41 18.80
CA ARG A 43 5.11 -2.94 18.95
C ARG A 43 5.07 -3.97 20.08
N ALA A 44 5.45 -5.21 19.79
CA ALA A 44 5.44 -6.26 20.80
C ALA A 44 6.43 -5.91 21.91
N GLU A 45 5.99 -5.99 23.16
CA GLU A 45 6.91 -6.08 24.30
C GLU A 45 7.73 -7.36 24.15
N ASP A 46 9.03 -7.29 24.39
CA ASP A 46 9.98 -8.40 24.22
C ASP A 46 9.85 -9.46 25.33
N SER A 47 8.66 -10.07 25.39
CA SER A 47 8.27 -11.13 26.31
C SER A 47 7.30 -12.07 25.60
N ILE A 48 7.17 -13.31 26.06
CA ILE A 48 6.19 -14.25 25.48
C ILE A 48 4.76 -13.70 25.59
N SER A 49 4.41 -13.05 26.69
CA SER A 49 3.08 -12.44 26.83
C SER A 49 2.88 -11.33 25.80
N GLY A 50 3.82 -10.40 25.70
CA GLY A 50 3.73 -9.27 24.76
C GLY A 50 3.64 -9.71 23.30
N ILE A 51 4.45 -10.70 22.90
CA ILE A 51 4.43 -11.28 21.57
C ILE A 51 3.06 -11.93 21.29
N PHE A 52 2.55 -12.77 22.19
CA PHE A 52 1.27 -13.46 21.95
C PHE A 52 0.04 -12.54 22.09
N ASP A 53 0.15 -11.45 22.86
CA ASP A 53 -0.88 -10.40 22.89
C ASP A 53 -0.98 -9.69 21.54
N GLU A 54 0.15 -9.35 20.90
CA GLU A 54 0.13 -8.77 19.56
C GLU A 54 -0.32 -9.76 18.47
N LEU A 55 0.01 -11.06 18.61
CA LEU A 55 -0.55 -12.10 17.74
C LEU A 55 -2.08 -12.16 17.86
N LYS A 56 -2.61 -12.10 19.08
CA LYS A 56 -4.06 -12.05 19.33
C LYS A 56 -4.68 -10.80 18.74
N HIS A 57 -4.05 -9.63 18.90
CA HIS A 57 -4.53 -8.38 18.29
C HIS A 57 -4.59 -8.49 16.76
N ALA A 58 -3.53 -9.01 16.13
CA ALA A 58 -3.48 -9.27 14.69
C ALA A 58 -4.60 -10.21 14.23
N ALA A 59 -4.84 -11.31 14.96
CA ALA A 59 -5.89 -12.27 14.66
C ALA A 59 -7.29 -11.63 14.67
N LEU A 60 -7.60 -10.82 15.70
CA LEU A 60 -8.89 -10.14 15.83
C LEU A 60 -9.10 -9.09 14.74
N ALA A 61 -8.05 -8.33 14.39
CA ALA A 61 -8.09 -7.38 13.30
C ALA A 61 -8.30 -8.06 11.93
N MET A 62 -7.61 -9.19 11.71
CA MET A 62 -7.72 -9.95 10.47
C MET A 62 -9.07 -10.62 10.28
N GLN A 63 -9.66 -11.13 11.37
CA GLN A 63 -11.00 -11.72 11.40
C GLN A 63 -12.06 -10.74 10.86
N GLN A 64 -11.92 -9.45 11.17
CA GLN A 64 -12.84 -8.41 10.68
C GLN A 64 -12.59 -7.94 9.25
N GLY A 65 -11.58 -8.47 8.56
CA GLY A 65 -11.27 -8.09 7.18
C GLY A 65 -9.95 -7.33 6.98
N GLY A 66 -9.23 -7.01 8.05
CA GLY A 66 -8.01 -6.20 7.96
C GLY A 66 -6.81 -6.98 7.41
N GLY A 67 -6.07 -6.39 6.46
CA GLY A 67 -4.66 -6.77 6.26
C GLY A 67 -3.79 -6.24 7.41
N ILE A 68 -2.71 -6.93 7.77
CA ILE A 68 -1.94 -6.64 8.99
C ILE A 68 -0.49 -6.26 8.68
N GLY A 69 -0.01 -5.14 9.20
CA GLY A 69 1.42 -4.83 9.27
C GLY A 69 1.96 -5.03 10.68
N GLN A 70 3.16 -5.59 10.79
CA GLN A 70 3.84 -5.82 12.06
C GLN A 70 5.33 -5.47 11.94
N ASP A 71 5.82 -4.65 12.87
CA ASP A 71 7.25 -4.48 13.12
C ASP A 71 7.72 -5.57 14.08
N PHE A 72 8.78 -6.30 13.69
CA PHE A 72 9.39 -7.35 14.49
C PHE A 72 10.70 -6.90 15.16
N SER A 73 11.10 -5.63 14.98
CA SER A 73 12.39 -5.11 15.46
C SER A 73 12.51 -4.99 16.98
N THR A 74 11.40 -5.16 17.72
CA THR A 74 11.42 -5.17 19.20
C THR A 74 11.68 -6.55 19.80
N ILE A 75 11.67 -7.62 19.01
CA ILE A 75 11.91 -8.97 19.52
C ILE A 75 13.42 -9.23 19.55
N ARG A 76 13.94 -9.68 20.70
CA ARG A 76 15.38 -9.98 20.85
C ARG A 76 15.87 -10.98 19.80
N PRO A 77 17.13 -10.87 19.36
CA PRO A 77 17.67 -11.74 18.33
C PRO A 77 17.82 -13.19 18.79
N ALA A 78 17.89 -14.10 17.81
CA ALA A 78 18.14 -15.51 18.05
C ALA A 78 19.45 -15.72 18.84
N GLY A 79 19.43 -16.62 19.83
CA GLY A 79 20.58 -16.87 20.71
C GLY A 79 20.74 -15.86 21.86
N ALA A 80 19.90 -14.83 21.96
CA ALA A 80 19.92 -13.95 23.13
C ALA A 80 19.42 -14.69 24.39
N ALA A 81 20.07 -14.43 25.53
CA ALA A 81 19.72 -15.09 26.78
C ALA A 81 18.30 -14.73 27.27
N VAL A 82 17.57 -15.73 27.76
CA VAL A 82 16.29 -15.59 28.45
C VAL A 82 16.48 -15.92 29.93
N GLU A 83 16.87 -14.92 30.72
CA GLU A 83 17.32 -15.08 32.11
C GLU A 83 16.32 -15.86 33.00
N GLY A 84 15.02 -15.64 32.83
CA GLY A 84 13.98 -16.29 33.64
C GLY A 84 13.80 -17.79 33.41
N VAL A 85 14.28 -18.34 32.28
CA VAL A 85 14.08 -19.75 31.88
C VAL A 85 15.41 -20.47 31.64
N GLY A 86 16.52 -19.73 31.54
CA GLY A 86 17.85 -20.31 31.27
C GLY A 86 17.95 -20.91 29.86
N ALA A 87 17.25 -20.33 28.90
CA ALA A 87 17.20 -20.76 27.50
C ALA A 87 17.65 -19.64 26.56
N ASP A 88 17.93 -20.01 25.31
CA ASP A 88 18.23 -19.08 24.23
C ASP A 88 16.94 -18.66 23.51
N ALA A 89 16.86 -17.40 23.09
CA ALA A 89 15.73 -16.87 22.35
C ALA A 89 15.70 -17.41 20.90
N SER A 90 14.50 -17.61 20.36
CA SER A 90 14.31 -18.09 18.98
C SER A 90 14.48 -17.01 17.90
N GLY A 91 14.42 -15.72 18.27
CA GLY A 91 14.50 -14.58 17.36
C GLY A 91 13.19 -14.24 16.62
N PRO A 92 13.08 -13.02 16.05
CA PRO A 92 11.90 -12.55 15.32
C PRO A 92 11.46 -13.45 14.17
N VAL A 93 12.41 -13.94 13.35
CA VAL A 93 12.08 -14.77 12.17
C VAL A 93 11.37 -16.05 12.58
N SER A 94 11.77 -16.66 13.71
CA SER A 94 11.08 -17.84 14.24
C SER A 94 9.64 -17.53 14.64
N PHE A 95 9.38 -16.38 15.30
CA PHE A 95 8.02 -16.00 15.69
C PHE A 95 7.14 -15.63 14.50
N MET A 96 7.71 -15.11 13.40
CA MET A 96 6.95 -14.81 12.17
C MET A 96 6.23 -16.04 11.61
N HIS A 97 6.76 -17.26 11.80
CA HIS A 97 6.07 -18.49 11.41
C HIS A 97 4.72 -18.69 12.13
N VAL A 98 4.60 -18.19 13.37
CA VAL A 98 3.35 -18.26 14.14
C VAL A 98 2.30 -17.34 13.53
N TRP A 99 2.69 -16.11 13.13
CA TRP A 99 1.79 -15.19 12.41
C TRP A 99 1.38 -15.75 11.06
N ASP A 100 2.33 -16.33 10.33
CA ASP A 100 2.09 -16.92 9.01
C ASP A 100 1.08 -18.09 9.10
N ALA A 101 1.20 -18.95 10.11
CA ALA A 101 0.23 -20.00 10.39
C ALA A 101 -1.14 -19.46 10.82
N MET A 102 -1.17 -18.42 11.68
CA MET A 102 -2.41 -17.74 12.07
C MET A 102 -3.13 -17.16 10.84
N CYS A 103 -2.39 -16.52 9.92
CA CYS A 103 -2.95 -15.90 8.73
C CYS A 103 -3.52 -16.92 7.73
N ARG A 104 -2.87 -18.09 7.58
CA ARG A 104 -3.42 -19.21 6.80
C ARG A 104 -4.75 -19.72 7.35
N THR A 105 -4.91 -19.67 8.66
CA THR A 105 -6.08 -20.23 9.37
C THR A 105 -7.28 -19.27 9.31
N ILE A 106 -7.05 -17.96 9.36
CA ILE A 106 -8.11 -16.95 9.43
C ILE A 106 -8.54 -16.50 8.03
N MET A 107 -9.77 -16.85 7.65
CA MET A 107 -10.41 -16.26 6.47
C MET A 107 -10.88 -14.82 6.76
N SER A 108 -10.35 -13.86 6.02
CA SER A 108 -10.63 -12.44 6.20
C SER A 108 -12.04 -12.09 5.69
N ALA A 109 -12.99 -11.94 6.61
CA ALA A 109 -14.41 -11.67 6.35
C ALA A 109 -15.11 -12.65 5.37
N GLY A 110 -14.70 -13.93 5.39
CA GLY A 110 -15.44 -15.02 4.74
C GLY A 110 -15.22 -15.22 3.24
N SER A 111 -14.35 -14.46 2.57
CA SER A 111 -14.13 -14.61 1.11
C SER A 111 -12.70 -14.37 0.61
N ARG A 112 -11.78 -13.87 1.45
CA ARG A 112 -10.40 -13.56 1.04
C ARG A 112 -9.39 -14.12 2.04
N ARG A 113 -8.28 -14.65 1.54
CA ARG A 113 -7.11 -14.98 2.39
C ARG A 113 -6.57 -13.70 3.04
N GLY A 114 -6.07 -13.81 4.27
CA GLY A 114 -5.37 -12.70 4.93
C GLY A 114 -4.12 -12.28 4.15
N ALA A 115 -3.64 -11.07 4.40
CA ALA A 115 -2.39 -10.58 3.84
C ALA A 115 -1.66 -9.78 4.92
N MET A 116 -0.35 -9.95 5.00
CA MET A 116 0.46 -9.30 6.02
C MET A 116 1.69 -8.60 5.46
N MET A 117 2.21 -7.61 6.20
CA MET A 117 3.52 -7.01 6.04
C MET A 117 4.33 -7.30 7.31
N ALA A 118 5.56 -7.78 7.15
CA ALA A 118 6.54 -7.83 8.22
C ALA A 118 7.68 -6.88 7.91
N THR A 119 8.07 -6.08 8.90
CA THR A 119 9.21 -5.19 8.80
C THR A 119 10.26 -5.51 9.84
N LEU A 120 11.53 -5.32 9.48
CA LEU A 120 12.67 -5.42 10.38
C LEU A 120 13.68 -4.30 10.10
N ALA A 121 14.21 -3.70 11.16
CA ALA A 121 15.21 -2.64 11.07
C ALA A 121 16.54 -3.14 10.50
N CYS A 122 17.18 -2.32 9.66
CA CYS A 122 18.45 -2.64 9.02
C CYS A 122 19.63 -2.86 9.99
N ASP A 123 19.51 -2.43 11.25
CA ASP A 123 20.49 -2.64 12.31
C ASP A 123 20.11 -3.78 13.27
N HIS A 124 19.00 -4.49 13.04
CA HIS A 124 18.64 -5.63 13.88
C HIS A 124 19.65 -6.80 13.67
N PRO A 125 20.09 -7.53 14.73
CA PRO A 125 21.07 -8.62 14.58
C PRO A 125 20.64 -9.76 13.66
N ASP A 126 19.32 -10.03 13.61
CA ASP A 126 18.75 -11.06 12.74
C ASP A 126 18.40 -10.56 11.32
N ILE A 127 18.87 -9.37 10.91
CA ILE A 127 18.54 -8.81 9.58
C ILE A 127 18.96 -9.72 8.43
N GLU A 128 20.12 -10.38 8.53
CA GLU A 128 20.58 -11.30 7.48
C GLU A 128 19.67 -12.53 7.37
N ALA A 129 19.15 -13.04 8.50
CA ALA A 129 18.20 -14.15 8.51
C ALA A 129 16.83 -13.73 7.94
N PHE A 130 16.37 -12.52 8.27
CA PHE A 130 15.13 -11.96 7.72
C PHE A 130 15.20 -11.78 6.20
N VAL A 131 16.33 -11.27 5.68
CA VAL A 131 16.58 -11.10 4.25
C VAL A 131 16.59 -12.45 3.51
N ALA A 132 17.13 -13.49 4.13
CA ALA A 132 17.17 -14.83 3.54
C ALA A 132 15.85 -15.61 3.65
N ALA A 133 14.88 -15.14 4.45
CA ALA A 133 13.77 -15.97 4.92
C ALA A 133 12.84 -16.52 3.83
N LYS A 134 12.73 -15.84 2.67
CA LYS A 134 11.87 -16.26 1.54
C LYS A 134 12.63 -16.74 0.31
N ARG A 135 13.95 -16.95 0.43
CA ARG A 135 14.78 -17.38 -0.70
C ARG A 135 14.31 -18.70 -1.34
N ASP A 136 13.79 -19.61 -0.52
CA ASP A 136 13.37 -20.95 -0.94
C ASP A 136 11.86 -21.07 -1.25
N GLY A 137 11.13 -19.94 -1.39
CA GLY A 137 9.76 -19.87 -1.94
C GLY A 137 8.59 -20.39 -1.07
N ASP A 138 8.83 -21.35 -0.18
CA ASP A 138 7.77 -22.06 0.57
C ASP A 138 7.55 -21.55 2.01
N VAL A 139 8.23 -20.48 2.40
CA VAL A 139 8.25 -19.97 3.77
C VAL A 139 7.63 -18.56 3.82
N LEU A 140 6.87 -18.26 4.88
CA LEU A 140 6.27 -16.95 5.12
C LEU A 140 5.41 -16.41 3.96
N GLN A 141 4.69 -17.30 3.28
CA GLN A 141 3.88 -16.98 2.09
C GLN A 141 2.77 -15.96 2.34
N MET A 142 2.33 -15.79 3.60
CA MET A 142 1.29 -14.82 3.95
C MET A 142 1.83 -13.41 4.19
N PHE A 143 3.15 -13.23 4.20
CA PHE A 143 3.83 -11.95 4.37
C PHE A 143 4.40 -11.41 3.07
N ASN A 144 4.22 -10.11 2.89
CA ASN A 144 5.22 -9.29 2.22
C ASN A 144 6.32 -8.93 3.23
N LEU A 145 7.59 -8.98 2.83
CA LEU A 145 8.72 -8.58 3.68
C LEU A 145 9.30 -7.24 3.24
N SER A 146 9.66 -6.37 4.19
CA SER A 146 10.39 -5.13 3.89
C SER A 146 11.40 -4.75 4.97
N VAL A 147 12.58 -4.31 4.54
CA VAL A 147 13.61 -3.78 5.46
C VAL A 147 13.34 -2.30 5.74
N LEU A 148 13.35 -1.91 7.01
CA LEU A 148 13.32 -0.50 7.41
C LEU A 148 14.75 0.05 7.30
N VAL A 149 14.99 0.80 6.24
CA VAL A 149 16.29 1.38 5.90
C VAL A 149 16.36 2.82 6.42
N SER A 150 17.33 3.09 7.27
CA SER A 150 17.61 4.43 7.80
C SER A 150 18.47 5.26 6.83
N ASP A 151 18.40 6.58 6.96
CA ASP A 151 19.29 7.51 6.25
C ASP A 151 20.76 7.26 6.65
N ALA A 152 21.01 6.91 7.91
CA ALA A 152 22.33 6.56 8.41
C ALA A 152 22.90 5.31 7.74
N PHE A 153 22.08 4.28 7.51
CA PHE A 153 22.51 3.08 6.77
C PHE A 153 22.83 3.41 5.32
N MET A 154 22.00 4.20 4.63
CA MET A 154 22.26 4.61 3.26
C MET A 154 23.54 5.45 3.14
N ALA A 155 23.82 6.31 4.12
CA ALA A 155 25.07 7.05 4.20
C ALA A 155 26.28 6.10 4.38
N ALA A 156 26.17 5.10 5.27
CA ALA A 156 27.21 4.09 5.47
C ALA A 156 27.44 3.22 4.21
N VAL A 157 26.38 2.87 3.47
CA VAL A 157 26.50 2.15 2.18
C VAL A 157 27.28 2.99 1.16
N ALA A 158 26.97 4.28 1.06
CA ALA A 158 27.64 5.21 0.16
C ALA A 158 29.10 5.45 0.55
N GLY A 159 29.37 5.57 1.85
CA GLY A 159 30.72 5.74 2.43
C GLY A 159 31.58 4.49 2.40
N ASP A 160 30.97 3.31 2.18
CA ASP A 160 31.62 2.03 2.48
C ASP A 160 32.09 2.05 3.94
N ASP A 161 31.15 2.19 4.86
CA ASP A 161 31.41 2.21 6.29
C ASP A 161 30.98 0.89 6.96
N ASP A 162 31.43 0.72 8.19
CA ASP A 162 30.95 -0.34 9.08
C ASP A 162 29.54 -0.03 9.57
N TRP A 163 28.73 -1.08 9.72
CA TRP A 163 27.37 -1.01 10.21
C TRP A 163 27.20 -1.92 11.43
N PRO A 164 26.97 -1.35 12.63
CA PRO A 164 26.75 -2.14 13.84
C PRO A 164 25.35 -2.75 13.84
N LEU A 165 25.26 -4.06 13.99
CA LEU A 165 24.02 -4.77 14.26
C LEU A 165 23.79 -4.86 15.76
N GLN A 166 22.72 -4.26 16.23
CA GLN A 166 22.48 -3.98 17.64
C GLN A 166 21.04 -4.23 18.08
N PHE A 167 20.88 -4.60 19.34
CA PHE A 167 19.58 -4.70 20.00
C PHE A 167 19.67 -3.95 21.33
N GLU A 168 18.75 -3.02 21.59
CA GLU A 168 18.73 -2.16 22.78
C GLU A 168 20.08 -1.47 23.08
N GLY A 169 20.78 -1.02 22.02
CA GLY A 169 22.08 -0.35 22.11
C GLY A 169 23.27 -1.27 22.35
N LYS A 170 23.06 -2.60 22.47
CA LYS A 170 24.13 -3.58 22.54
C LYS A 170 24.47 -4.10 21.15
N VAL A 171 25.68 -3.79 20.69
CA VAL A 171 26.22 -4.31 19.42
C VAL A 171 26.55 -5.79 19.57
N SER A 172 25.98 -6.60 18.69
CA SER A 172 26.19 -8.05 18.62
C SER A 172 27.27 -8.42 17.58
N LYS A 173 27.27 -7.71 16.45
CA LYS A 173 28.13 -7.94 15.29
C LYS A 173 28.26 -6.62 14.53
N THR A 174 29.40 -6.38 13.92
CA THR A 174 29.58 -5.29 12.95
C THR A 174 29.79 -5.91 11.57
N VAL A 175 29.07 -5.39 10.58
CA VAL A 175 29.18 -5.82 9.18
C VAL A 175 29.57 -4.64 8.30
N ARG A 176 30.02 -4.91 7.07
CA ARG A 176 30.17 -3.84 6.08
C ARG A 176 28.80 -3.44 5.57
N ALA A 177 28.48 -2.14 5.59
CA ALA A 177 27.17 -1.65 5.18
C ALA A 177 26.83 -2.07 3.74
N ARG A 178 27.82 -1.95 2.84
CA ARG A 178 27.67 -2.35 1.43
C ARG A 178 27.41 -3.85 1.27
N ASP A 179 28.04 -4.71 2.07
CA ASP A 179 27.81 -6.16 2.00
C ASP A 179 26.38 -6.51 2.44
N LEU A 180 25.88 -5.87 3.50
CA LEU A 180 24.49 -6.07 3.94
C LEU A 180 23.51 -5.54 2.89
N TRP A 181 23.76 -4.36 2.33
CA TRP A 181 22.93 -3.81 1.26
C TRP A 181 22.91 -4.72 0.02
N HIS A 182 24.08 -5.20 -0.41
CA HIS A 182 24.19 -6.16 -1.50
C HIS A 182 23.39 -7.44 -1.23
N LYS A 183 23.40 -7.96 0.01
CA LYS A 183 22.57 -9.12 0.39
C LYS A 183 21.07 -8.82 0.30
N ILE A 184 20.62 -7.65 0.77
CA ILE A 184 19.22 -7.22 0.67
C ILE A 184 18.80 -7.14 -0.80
N MET A 185 19.62 -6.51 -1.64
CA MET A 185 19.35 -6.35 -3.06
C MET A 185 19.40 -7.69 -3.81
N GLN A 186 20.34 -8.57 -3.48
CA GLN A 186 20.45 -9.89 -4.11
C GLN A 186 19.24 -10.76 -3.78
N ALA A 187 18.78 -10.76 -2.53
CA ALA A 187 17.55 -11.47 -2.16
C ALA A 187 16.34 -10.94 -2.93
N ASN A 188 16.21 -9.62 -3.06
CA ASN A 188 15.13 -9.04 -3.86
C ASN A 188 15.27 -9.39 -5.35
N TYR A 189 16.47 -9.31 -5.92
CA TYR A 189 16.74 -9.67 -7.31
C TYR A 189 16.40 -11.14 -7.62
N ASP A 190 16.63 -12.04 -6.65
CA ASP A 190 16.40 -13.47 -6.77
C ASP A 190 14.94 -13.87 -6.49
N SER A 191 14.26 -13.21 -5.54
CA SER A 191 12.93 -13.63 -5.03
C SER A 191 11.86 -12.52 -4.95
N ALA A 192 12.11 -11.34 -5.51
CA ALA A 192 11.28 -10.12 -5.44
C ALA A 192 11.07 -9.54 -4.02
N GLU A 193 11.73 -10.11 -3.01
CA GLU A 193 11.63 -9.72 -1.60
C GLU A 193 12.97 -9.88 -0.88
N PRO A 194 13.24 -9.11 0.19
CA PRO A 194 12.37 -8.11 0.81
C PRO A 194 12.37 -6.77 0.07
N GLY A 195 11.26 -6.04 0.13
CA GLY A 195 11.19 -4.64 -0.29
C GLY A 195 11.97 -3.69 0.64
N VAL A 196 11.99 -2.40 0.30
CA VAL A 196 12.68 -1.37 1.10
C VAL A 196 11.70 -0.26 1.49
N ILE A 197 11.70 0.08 2.77
CA ILE A 197 11.01 1.25 3.33
C ILE A 197 12.07 2.19 3.89
N PHE A 198 12.12 3.42 3.37
CA PHE A 198 13.04 4.46 3.86
C PHE A 198 12.43 5.11 5.10
N ILE A 199 12.62 4.47 6.26
CA ILE A 199 11.84 4.74 7.48
C ILE A 199 12.04 6.15 8.04
N ASP A 200 13.24 6.70 7.86
CA ASP A 200 13.53 8.08 8.27
C ASP A 200 12.80 9.08 7.38
N ARG A 201 12.69 8.82 6.07
CA ARG A 201 11.91 9.65 5.14
C ARG A 201 10.43 9.61 5.46
N VAL A 202 9.91 8.43 5.78
CA VAL A 202 8.54 8.23 6.25
C VAL A 202 8.26 9.09 7.50
N ASN A 203 9.13 9.04 8.50
CA ASN A 203 8.94 9.77 9.76
C ASN A 203 9.18 11.28 9.63
N GLN A 204 10.20 11.71 8.86
CA GLN A 204 10.46 13.13 8.57
C GLN A 204 9.26 13.78 7.85
N GLN A 205 8.64 13.04 6.92
CA GLN A 205 7.47 13.49 6.18
C GLN A 205 6.15 13.11 6.85
N ASN A 206 6.15 12.69 8.12
CA ASN A 206 4.90 12.44 8.83
C ASN A 206 4.32 13.74 9.39
N ASN A 207 3.08 14.07 9.01
CA ASN A 207 2.37 15.26 9.51
C ASN A 207 2.14 15.22 11.03
N LEU A 208 2.22 14.04 11.65
CA LEU A 208 2.04 13.81 13.08
C LEU A 208 3.33 13.46 13.81
N SER A 209 4.51 13.73 13.24
CA SER A 209 5.82 13.41 13.87
C SER A 209 6.00 13.99 15.28
N TYR A 210 5.18 14.96 15.68
CA TYR A 210 5.17 15.51 17.04
C TYR A 210 4.47 14.65 18.10
N CYS A 211 3.66 13.66 17.70
CA CYS A 211 2.89 12.83 18.63
C CYS A 211 2.85 11.34 18.26
N GLU A 212 3.51 10.92 17.18
CA GLU A 212 3.64 9.52 16.82
C GLU A 212 4.96 9.23 16.08
N THR A 213 5.30 7.95 16.00
CA THR A 213 6.39 7.44 15.19
C THR A 213 5.89 6.23 14.41
N ILE A 214 6.33 6.13 13.17
CA ILE A 214 5.97 5.06 12.24
C ILE A 214 7.05 3.99 12.27
N TYR A 215 6.65 2.73 12.36
CA TYR A 215 7.56 1.58 12.44
C TYR A 215 7.24 0.48 11.43
N ALA A 216 6.10 0.55 10.76
CA ALA A 216 5.71 -0.42 9.73
C ALA A 216 4.74 0.23 8.74
N THR A 217 4.41 -0.52 7.70
CA THR A 217 3.31 -0.20 6.78
C THR A 217 2.24 -1.28 6.83
N ASN A 218 1.08 -0.98 6.27
CA ASN A 218 0.13 -2.01 5.89
C ASN A 218 0.72 -2.93 4.77
N PRO A 219 0.04 -4.05 4.41
CA PRO A 219 0.52 -5.04 3.44
C PRO A 219 1.05 -4.49 2.11
N CYS A 220 0.46 -3.41 1.57
CA CYS A 220 0.81 -2.90 0.25
C CYS A 220 1.72 -1.65 0.27
N GLY A 221 2.18 -1.23 1.45
CA GLY A 221 3.17 -0.15 1.62
C GLY A 221 2.64 1.29 1.53
N GLU A 222 1.39 1.50 1.11
CA GLU A 222 0.81 2.83 0.85
C GLU A 222 0.37 3.59 2.11
N GLN A 223 0.24 2.88 3.23
CA GLN A 223 -0.06 3.45 4.54
C GLN A 223 1.04 3.07 5.54
N PRO A 224 2.07 3.91 5.69
CA PRO A 224 2.93 3.92 6.86
C PRO A 224 2.10 4.35 8.07
N LEU A 225 2.04 3.50 9.09
CA LEU A 225 1.12 3.66 10.21
C LEU A 225 1.85 3.51 11.56
N PRO A 226 1.43 4.28 12.58
CA PRO A 226 1.90 4.06 13.95
C PRO A 226 1.31 2.76 14.49
N SER A 227 1.72 2.38 15.70
CA SER A 227 1.06 1.31 16.45
C SER A 227 -0.45 1.50 16.52
N PHE A 228 -1.20 0.44 16.23
CA PHE A 228 -2.67 0.43 16.13
C PHE A 228 -3.25 1.39 15.08
N GLY A 229 -2.42 1.92 14.17
CA GLY A 229 -2.87 2.75 13.06
C GLY A 229 -3.74 1.97 12.08
N ALA A 230 -4.67 2.68 11.44
CA ALA A 230 -5.67 2.08 10.57
C ALA A 230 -5.71 2.75 9.19
N CYS A 231 -5.93 1.94 8.16
CA CYS A 231 -5.96 2.31 6.75
C CYS A 231 -7.40 2.41 6.23
N LEU A 232 -7.87 3.64 5.96
CA LEU A 232 -9.17 3.91 5.35
C LEU A 232 -8.99 4.55 3.98
N LEU A 233 -9.38 3.83 2.92
CA LEU A 233 -9.02 4.20 1.56
C LEU A 233 -10.23 4.52 0.67
N GLY A 234 -9.96 5.31 -0.36
CA GLY A 234 -10.83 5.49 -1.52
C GLY A 234 -10.04 6.10 -2.68
N SER A 235 -10.53 5.93 -3.90
CA SER A 235 -9.82 6.38 -5.10
C SER A 235 -10.74 7.16 -6.03
N VAL A 236 -10.27 8.30 -6.55
CA VAL A 236 -10.93 8.96 -7.68
C VAL A 236 -10.50 8.29 -8.99
N ASN A 237 -11.46 8.03 -9.87
CA ASN A 237 -11.17 7.41 -11.16
C ASN A 237 -10.92 8.49 -12.21
N LEU A 238 -9.66 8.69 -12.61
CA LEU A 238 -9.27 9.79 -13.50
C LEU A 238 -9.94 9.73 -14.88
N THR A 239 -10.26 8.53 -15.38
CA THR A 239 -10.89 8.36 -16.70
C THR A 239 -12.25 9.04 -16.79
N ARG A 240 -12.99 9.14 -15.68
CA ARG A 240 -14.31 9.77 -15.60
C ARG A 240 -14.29 11.28 -15.70
N PHE A 241 -13.11 11.89 -15.67
CA PHE A 241 -12.93 13.34 -15.78
C PHE A 241 -12.37 13.76 -17.14
N VAL A 242 -11.95 12.83 -18.00
CA VAL A 242 -11.44 13.18 -19.32
C VAL A 242 -12.59 13.60 -20.24
N ARG A 243 -12.46 14.78 -20.85
CA ARG A 243 -13.37 15.32 -21.87
C ARG A 243 -12.77 15.08 -23.25
N GLN A 244 -13.59 14.67 -24.21
CA GLN A 244 -13.19 14.44 -25.62
C GLN A 244 -11.97 13.51 -25.75
N PRO A 245 -12.03 12.28 -25.19
CA PRO A 245 -10.90 11.38 -25.18
C PRO A 245 -10.40 11.07 -26.59
N PHE A 246 -9.08 10.86 -26.71
CA PHE A 246 -8.37 10.53 -27.96
C PHE A 246 -8.45 11.60 -29.06
N SER A 247 -8.72 12.86 -28.68
CA SER A 247 -8.71 14.01 -29.58
C SER A 247 -7.67 15.04 -29.16
N ASP A 248 -7.30 15.97 -30.04
CA ASP A 248 -6.38 17.07 -29.73
C ASP A 248 -6.91 18.02 -28.62
N ALA A 249 -8.21 17.96 -28.34
CA ALA A 249 -8.86 18.73 -27.29
C ALA A 249 -9.03 17.94 -25.97
N ALA A 250 -8.49 16.72 -25.90
CA ALA A 250 -8.61 15.85 -24.75
C ALA A 250 -7.99 16.48 -23.49
N LYS A 251 -8.76 16.56 -22.41
CA LYS A 251 -8.29 17.10 -21.13
C LYS A 251 -9.13 16.66 -19.95
N VAL A 252 -8.53 16.63 -18.77
CA VAL A 252 -9.23 16.40 -17.51
C VAL A 252 -10.04 17.64 -17.11
N ASP A 253 -11.29 17.42 -16.70
CA ASP A 253 -12.15 18.41 -16.06
C ASP A 253 -11.69 18.62 -14.60
N GLU A 254 -10.69 19.47 -14.43
CA GLU A 254 -10.05 19.77 -13.15
C GLU A 254 -11.02 20.34 -12.11
N LYS A 255 -12.08 21.02 -12.54
CA LYS A 255 -13.08 21.57 -11.63
C LYS A 255 -13.93 20.44 -11.06
N LEU A 256 -14.45 19.57 -11.94
CA LEU A 256 -15.23 18.41 -11.53
C LEU A 256 -14.41 17.47 -10.63
N LEU A 257 -13.14 17.25 -10.95
CA LEU A 257 -12.21 16.48 -10.11
C LEU A 257 -12.14 17.02 -8.68
N GLN A 258 -11.90 18.32 -8.51
CA GLN A 258 -11.82 18.94 -7.19
C GLN A 258 -13.15 18.89 -6.43
N GLU A 259 -14.29 19.05 -7.12
CA GLU A 259 -15.63 18.94 -6.52
C GLU A 259 -15.94 17.51 -6.04
N THR A 260 -15.55 16.50 -6.83
CA THR A 260 -15.65 15.10 -6.44
C THR A 260 -14.75 14.78 -5.26
N VAL A 261 -13.49 15.24 -5.26
CA VAL A 261 -12.55 15.05 -4.14
C VAL A 261 -13.11 15.60 -2.83
N LYS A 262 -13.69 16.80 -2.84
CA LYS A 262 -14.32 17.38 -1.63
C LYS A 262 -15.43 16.49 -1.07
N THR A 263 -16.23 15.90 -1.95
CA THR A 263 -17.32 15.00 -1.56
C THR A 263 -16.77 13.66 -1.05
N ALA A 264 -15.75 13.12 -1.70
CA ALA A 264 -15.06 11.89 -1.32
C ALA A 264 -14.40 11.99 0.08
N VAL A 265 -13.67 13.07 0.37
CA VAL A 265 -13.07 13.29 1.70
C VAL A 265 -14.13 13.28 2.79
N ARG A 266 -15.28 13.93 2.56
CA ARG A 266 -16.37 13.90 3.54
C ARG A 266 -17.00 12.52 3.70
N MET A 267 -17.08 11.73 2.63
CA MET A 267 -17.53 10.34 2.72
C MET A 267 -16.58 9.54 3.60
N LEU A 268 -15.28 9.59 3.33
CA LEU A 268 -14.27 8.89 4.12
C LEU A 268 -14.26 9.36 5.58
N ASP A 269 -14.34 10.67 5.86
CA ASP A 269 -14.47 11.18 7.24
C ASP A 269 -15.68 10.59 7.96
N ASN A 270 -16.84 10.45 7.29
CA ASN A 270 -18.02 9.84 7.89
C ASN A 270 -17.86 8.32 8.09
N VAL A 271 -17.08 7.63 7.26
CA VAL A 271 -16.83 6.17 7.40
C VAL A 271 -16.14 5.87 8.74
N ILE A 272 -15.26 6.76 9.22
CA ILE A 272 -14.61 6.63 10.54
C ILE A 272 -15.66 6.51 11.66
N ASP A 273 -16.74 7.29 11.57
CA ASP A 273 -17.75 7.37 12.62
C ASP A 273 -18.70 6.16 12.62
N VAL A 274 -18.91 5.52 11.47
CA VAL A 274 -19.82 4.37 11.33
C VAL A 274 -19.11 3.01 11.33
N SER A 275 -17.77 3.00 11.22
CA SER A 275 -16.98 1.78 11.26
C SER A 275 -16.97 1.15 12.66
N GLN A 276 -17.01 -0.17 12.70
CA GLN A 276 -16.69 -0.96 13.89
C GLN A 276 -15.19 -1.26 13.92
N PHE A 277 -14.66 -1.54 15.11
CA PHE A 277 -13.27 -1.92 15.31
C PHE A 277 -13.20 -3.13 16.25
N PRO A 278 -12.27 -4.08 16.01
CA PRO A 278 -12.12 -5.27 16.86
C PRO A 278 -11.45 -4.97 18.19
N LEU A 279 -10.72 -3.87 18.29
CA LEU A 279 -9.92 -3.48 19.45
C LEU A 279 -10.18 -2.01 19.79
N GLU A 280 -10.17 -1.68 21.07
CA GLU A 280 -10.34 -0.30 21.55
C GLU A 280 -9.19 0.60 21.12
N GLN A 281 -7.97 0.08 21.08
CA GLN A 281 -6.77 0.79 20.62
C GLN A 281 -6.92 1.23 19.15
N LEU A 282 -7.38 0.32 18.29
CA LEU A 282 -7.66 0.64 16.87
C LEU A 282 -8.75 1.71 16.75
N ALA A 283 -9.81 1.61 17.56
CA ALA A 283 -10.89 2.59 17.58
C ALA A 283 -10.39 3.97 18.06
N HIS A 284 -9.54 3.99 19.08
CA HIS A 284 -8.95 5.20 19.63
C HIS A 284 -8.06 5.90 18.60
N GLU A 285 -7.14 5.17 17.98
CA GLU A 285 -6.25 5.68 16.93
C GLU A 285 -7.03 6.23 15.73
N ALA A 286 -8.00 5.47 15.21
CA ALA A 286 -8.82 5.90 14.08
C ALA A 286 -9.62 7.17 14.39
N ARG A 287 -10.20 7.30 15.60
CA ARG A 287 -11.03 8.45 15.98
C ARG A 287 -10.23 9.68 16.37
N SER A 288 -9.08 9.51 17.04
CA SER A 288 -8.26 10.61 17.53
C SER A 288 -7.53 11.35 16.41
N LYS A 289 -7.03 10.60 15.41
CA LYS A 289 -6.23 11.14 14.29
C LYS A 289 -7.02 11.27 12.99
N ARG A 290 -8.10 10.50 12.84
CA ARG A 290 -9.01 10.55 11.69
C ARG A 290 -8.31 10.42 10.33
N ARG A 291 -7.29 9.57 10.27
CA ARG A 291 -6.48 9.31 9.06
C ARG A 291 -7.36 8.74 7.94
N ILE A 292 -7.24 9.30 6.75
CA ILE A 292 -7.82 8.76 5.52
C ILE A 292 -6.75 8.72 4.42
N GLY A 293 -6.94 7.87 3.43
CA GLY A 293 -6.09 7.76 2.26
C GLY A 293 -6.92 7.88 0.99
N LEU A 294 -7.10 9.11 0.52
CA LEU A 294 -7.67 9.37 -0.80
C LEU A 294 -6.57 9.30 -1.85
N GLY A 295 -6.74 8.41 -2.81
CA GLY A 295 -5.84 8.24 -3.95
C GLY A 295 -6.55 8.43 -5.28
N LEU A 296 -5.93 7.89 -6.32
CA LEU A 296 -6.46 7.84 -7.67
C LEU A 296 -6.38 6.42 -8.23
N THR A 297 -7.11 6.18 -9.32
CA THR A 297 -6.98 5.03 -10.21
C THR A 297 -7.20 5.50 -11.65
N GLY A 298 -6.87 4.66 -12.64
CA GLY A 298 -7.06 4.98 -14.05
C GLY A 298 -6.07 6.02 -14.57
N LEU A 299 -4.89 6.13 -13.95
CA LEU A 299 -3.89 7.14 -14.34
C LEU A 299 -3.37 6.90 -15.75
N ALA A 300 -2.97 5.66 -16.07
CA ALA A 300 -2.42 5.33 -17.38
C ALA A 300 -3.48 5.50 -18.47
N ASP A 301 -4.71 5.12 -18.17
CA ASP A 301 -5.85 5.23 -19.07
C ASP A 301 -6.19 6.70 -19.34
N ALA A 302 -6.23 7.52 -18.29
CA ALA A 302 -6.51 8.94 -18.43
C ALA A 302 -5.41 9.65 -19.23
N LEU A 303 -4.14 9.26 -19.06
CA LEU A 303 -3.03 9.74 -19.88
C LEU A 303 -3.19 9.33 -21.35
N ALA A 304 -3.47 8.05 -21.62
CA ALA A 304 -3.72 7.55 -22.98
C ALA A 304 -4.94 8.23 -23.62
N MET A 305 -6.03 8.42 -22.87
CA MET A 305 -7.20 9.19 -23.31
C MET A 305 -6.88 10.65 -23.60
N CYS A 306 -5.81 11.22 -23.03
CA CYS A 306 -5.30 12.55 -23.35
C CYS A 306 -4.22 12.55 -24.45
N GLY A 307 -3.91 11.40 -25.05
CA GLY A 307 -2.85 11.26 -26.05
C GLY A 307 -1.43 11.31 -25.49
N ILE A 308 -1.25 11.05 -24.19
CA ILE A 308 0.03 11.18 -23.49
C ILE A 308 0.56 9.78 -23.13
N ARG A 309 1.75 9.44 -23.62
CA ARG A 309 2.43 8.18 -23.26
C ARG A 309 2.86 8.18 -21.79
N TYR A 310 2.47 7.17 -21.02
CA TYR A 310 2.92 6.98 -19.64
C TYR A 310 4.47 6.97 -19.56
N GLY A 311 5.04 7.52 -18.48
CA GLY A 311 6.49 7.57 -18.28
C GLY A 311 7.22 8.71 -18.99
N SER A 312 6.58 9.34 -20.00
CA SER A 312 7.14 10.51 -20.67
C SER A 312 7.26 11.72 -19.74
N ALA A 313 8.11 12.69 -20.09
CA ALA A 313 8.25 13.94 -19.31
C ALA A 313 6.92 14.71 -19.21
N GLU A 314 6.07 14.63 -20.23
CA GLU A 314 4.73 15.19 -20.20
C GLU A 314 3.81 14.45 -19.23
N ALA A 315 3.82 13.10 -19.24
CA ALA A 315 3.07 12.30 -18.28
C ALA A 315 3.47 12.58 -16.83
N VAL A 316 4.77 12.69 -16.56
CA VAL A 316 5.33 13.05 -15.23
C VAL A 316 4.77 14.39 -14.77
N LYS A 317 4.83 15.42 -15.62
CA LYS A 317 4.31 16.76 -15.32
C LYS A 317 2.80 16.76 -15.10
N MET A 318 2.05 16.06 -15.96
CA MET A 318 0.59 16.02 -15.91
C MET A 318 0.09 15.25 -14.68
N SER A 319 0.72 14.12 -14.36
CA SER A 319 0.38 13.32 -13.19
C SER A 319 0.63 14.07 -11.89
N GLY A 320 1.76 14.78 -11.79
CA GLY A 320 2.03 15.68 -10.66
C GLY A 320 0.98 16.77 -10.53
N ARG A 321 0.57 17.40 -11.64
CA ARG A 321 -0.50 18.41 -11.65
C ARG A 321 -1.84 17.85 -11.16
N TRP A 322 -2.26 16.69 -11.65
CA TRP A 322 -3.53 16.07 -11.24
C TRP A 322 -3.51 15.68 -9.77
N MET A 323 -2.41 15.10 -9.28
CA MET A 323 -2.27 14.75 -7.87
C MET A 323 -2.23 15.99 -6.97
N ALA A 324 -1.57 17.08 -7.40
CA ALA A 324 -1.58 18.36 -6.68
C ALA A 324 -3.01 18.93 -6.54
N LEU A 325 -3.84 18.83 -7.58
CA LEU A 325 -5.25 19.27 -7.51
C LEU A 325 -6.05 18.43 -6.51
N ILE A 326 -5.80 17.12 -6.47
CA ILE A 326 -6.42 16.20 -5.51
C ILE A 326 -5.99 16.55 -4.08
N GLU A 327 -4.69 16.70 -3.84
CA GLU A 327 -4.12 17.09 -2.55
C GLU A 327 -4.75 18.40 -2.02
N GLN A 328 -4.71 19.45 -2.84
CA GLN A 328 -5.24 20.76 -2.45
C GLN A 328 -6.74 20.70 -2.15
N ALA A 329 -7.52 20.02 -2.99
CA ALA A 329 -8.95 19.86 -2.75
C ALA A 329 -9.23 19.02 -1.49
N ALA A 330 -8.42 18.00 -1.22
CA ALA A 330 -8.59 17.11 -0.07
C ALA A 330 -8.31 17.84 1.25
N TYR A 331 -7.17 18.55 1.35
CA TYR A 331 -6.84 19.35 2.53
C TYR A 331 -7.84 20.47 2.77
N ARG A 332 -8.26 21.19 1.72
CA ARG A 332 -9.29 22.24 1.84
C ARG A 332 -10.63 21.65 2.29
N ALA A 333 -11.03 20.50 1.75
CA ALA A 333 -12.24 19.80 2.21
C ALA A 333 -12.15 19.39 3.68
N SER A 334 -10.98 18.91 4.13
CA SER A 334 -10.76 18.54 5.52
C SER A 334 -10.80 19.77 6.44
N ALA A 335 -10.26 20.92 6.02
CA ALA A 335 -10.38 22.18 6.74
C ALA A 335 -11.83 22.70 6.78
N ASP A 336 -12.58 22.57 5.68
CA ASP A 336 -14.01 22.90 5.63
C ASP A 336 -14.81 22.03 6.62
N ILE A 337 -14.52 20.73 6.70
CA ILE A 337 -15.16 19.84 7.67
C ILE A 337 -14.72 20.21 9.10
N ALA A 338 -13.47 20.63 9.32
CA ALA A 338 -13.01 21.09 10.63
C ALA A 338 -13.78 22.34 11.10
N SER A 339 -14.10 23.25 10.17
CA SER A 339 -14.94 24.42 10.49
C SER A 339 -16.36 24.05 10.95
N GLU A 340 -16.88 22.90 10.50
CA GLU A 340 -18.22 22.41 10.84
C GLU A 340 -18.23 21.49 12.08
N LYS A 341 -17.25 20.58 12.17
CA LYS A 341 -17.23 19.45 13.12
C LYS A 341 -16.08 19.52 14.14
N GLY A 342 -15.22 20.53 14.05
CA GLY A 342 -13.96 20.62 14.78
C GLY A 342 -12.81 19.85 14.12
N ALA A 343 -11.57 20.27 14.40
CA ALA A 343 -10.36 19.56 13.98
C ALA A 343 -10.25 18.15 14.60
N PHE A 344 -9.33 17.31 14.13
CA PHE A 344 -9.02 16.05 14.82
C PHE A 344 -8.46 16.32 16.22
N ALA A 345 -8.60 15.34 17.13
CA ALA A 345 -8.39 15.56 18.57
C ALA A 345 -6.95 15.94 18.94
N LEU A 346 -5.96 15.41 18.22
CA LEU A 346 -4.54 15.64 18.47
C LEU A 346 -3.95 16.79 17.61
N PHE A 347 -4.79 17.66 17.05
CA PHE A 347 -4.33 18.75 16.19
C PHE A 347 -3.58 19.81 17.01
N ASP A 348 -2.28 19.91 16.79
CA ASP A 348 -1.46 21.05 17.23
C ASP A 348 -1.21 21.96 16.05
N LYS A 349 -1.82 23.15 16.06
CA LYS A 349 -1.72 24.10 14.94
C LYS A 349 -0.28 24.46 14.58
N LYS A 350 0.59 24.68 15.57
CA LYS A 350 1.97 25.14 15.32
C LYS A 350 2.80 24.01 14.74
N GLN A 351 2.72 22.82 15.35
CA GLN A 351 3.51 21.67 14.93
C GLN A 351 3.03 21.11 13.58
N TYR A 352 1.71 21.04 13.38
CA TYR A 352 1.14 20.57 12.12
C TYR A 352 1.47 21.49 10.93
N LEU A 353 1.37 22.82 11.10
CA LEU A 353 1.72 23.78 10.05
C LEU A 353 3.23 23.84 9.73
N ALA A 354 4.07 23.26 10.59
CA ALA A 354 5.51 23.14 10.41
C ALA A 354 5.93 21.81 9.76
N ALA A 355 5.03 20.83 9.66
CA ALA A 355 5.33 19.54 9.04
C ALA A 355 5.68 19.70 7.54
N PRO A 356 6.68 18.98 7.00
CA PRO A 356 7.18 19.19 5.64
C PRO A 356 6.12 19.16 4.54
N ASN A 357 5.20 18.17 4.55
CA ASN A 357 4.14 18.11 3.52
C ASN A 357 3.22 19.32 3.62
N VAL A 358 2.85 19.72 4.85
CA VAL A 358 1.97 20.87 5.10
C VAL A 358 2.65 22.19 4.73
N VAL A 359 3.97 22.27 4.86
CA VAL A 359 4.78 23.40 4.40
C VAL A 359 4.74 23.52 2.87
N GLY A 360 4.79 22.38 2.17
CA GLY A 360 4.72 22.28 0.72
C GLY A 360 3.37 22.65 0.10
N LEU A 361 2.28 22.63 0.89
CA LEU A 361 0.95 23.03 0.42
C LEU A 361 0.90 24.48 -0.04
N ASP A 362 0.01 24.75 -1.01
CA ASP A 362 -0.19 26.10 -1.51
C ASP A 362 -0.74 27.06 -0.43
N LYS A 363 -0.51 28.36 -0.63
CA LYS A 363 -0.87 29.42 0.33
C LYS A 363 -2.34 29.42 0.72
N GLN A 364 -3.26 29.12 -0.21
CA GLN A 364 -4.69 29.12 0.09
C GLN A 364 -5.05 27.95 1.01
N THR A 365 -4.50 26.77 0.75
CA THR A 365 -4.71 25.59 1.59
C THR A 365 -4.14 25.79 2.99
N ARG A 366 -2.91 26.30 3.09
CA ARG A 366 -2.29 26.60 4.40
C ARG A 366 -3.09 27.61 5.22
N ARG A 367 -3.62 28.67 4.59
CA ARG A 367 -4.52 29.64 5.26
C ARG A 367 -5.82 29.01 5.73
N ALA A 368 -6.39 28.08 4.97
CA ALA A 368 -7.59 27.36 5.37
C ALA A 368 -7.33 26.52 6.63
N ILE A 369 -6.23 25.76 6.65
CA ILE A 369 -5.80 24.97 7.83
C ILE A 369 -5.50 25.90 9.01
N GLU A 370 -4.83 27.02 8.79
CA GLU A 370 -4.51 27.98 9.84
C GLU A 370 -5.78 28.57 10.49
N LYS A 371 -6.80 28.84 9.69
CA LYS A 371 -8.05 29.45 10.15
C LYS A 371 -9.00 28.45 10.80
N HIS A 372 -9.11 27.25 10.25
CA HIS A 372 -10.15 26.28 10.62
C HIS A 372 -9.63 25.02 11.31
N GLY A 373 -8.32 24.81 11.32
CA GLY A 373 -7.74 23.51 11.60
C GLY A 373 -7.96 22.53 10.45
N VAL A 374 -7.72 21.26 10.69
CA VAL A 374 -7.94 20.17 9.73
C VAL A 374 -8.66 19.02 10.41
N ARG A 375 -9.60 18.37 9.71
CA ARG A 375 -10.43 17.30 10.29
C ARG A 375 -9.71 15.95 10.31
N ASN A 376 -8.81 15.73 9.36
CA ASN A 376 -8.13 14.47 9.12
C ASN A 376 -6.62 14.73 9.17
N ALA A 377 -5.88 13.99 10.00
CA ALA A 377 -4.45 14.26 10.17
C ALA A 377 -3.63 14.02 8.90
N LEU A 378 -4.01 13.01 8.11
CA LEU A 378 -3.53 12.77 6.76
C LEU A 378 -4.72 12.46 5.85
N VAL A 379 -4.59 12.79 4.58
CA VAL A 379 -5.68 12.76 3.60
C VAL A 379 -5.38 12.02 2.31
N THR A 380 -4.11 11.78 1.96
CA THR A 380 -3.73 11.28 0.63
C THR A 380 -2.88 10.01 0.69
N SER A 381 -3.20 9.05 -0.17
CA SER A 381 -2.45 7.78 -0.31
C SER A 381 -2.86 7.12 -1.61
N ILE A 382 -1.93 6.49 -2.33
CA ILE A 382 -2.27 5.78 -3.56
C ILE A 382 -2.13 4.28 -3.32
N ALA A 383 -3.28 3.61 -3.25
CA ALA A 383 -3.36 2.17 -3.07
C ALA A 383 -3.23 1.42 -4.41
N PRO A 384 -3.02 0.09 -4.39
CA PRO A 384 -2.97 -0.72 -5.62
C PRO A 384 -4.28 -0.70 -6.41
N THR A 385 -5.42 -0.54 -5.72
CA THR A 385 -6.78 -0.56 -6.29
C THR A 385 -7.22 -1.82 -7.06
N GLY A 386 -6.44 -2.91 -7.07
CA GLY A 386 -6.64 -4.07 -7.97
C GLY A 386 -8.01 -4.78 -7.99
N THR A 387 -8.91 -4.50 -7.05
CA THR A 387 -10.32 -4.93 -7.12
C THR A 387 -11.26 -3.81 -7.56
N ILE A 388 -11.07 -2.59 -7.06
CA ILE A 388 -11.98 -1.47 -7.37
C ILE A 388 -11.73 -0.91 -8.77
N SER A 389 -10.51 -1.01 -9.29
CA SER A 389 -10.18 -0.68 -10.69
C SER A 389 -10.86 -1.64 -11.67
N LEU A 390 -10.83 -2.95 -11.37
CA LEU A 390 -11.59 -3.97 -12.10
C LEU A 390 -13.10 -3.67 -12.07
N PHE A 391 -13.64 -3.40 -10.87
CA PHE A 391 -15.05 -3.08 -10.69
C PHE A 391 -15.49 -1.85 -11.51
N ALA A 392 -14.59 -0.89 -11.75
CA ALA A 392 -14.83 0.30 -12.54
C ALA A 392 -14.58 0.12 -14.05
N GLY A 393 -14.76 -1.10 -14.56
CA GLY A 393 -14.61 -1.41 -15.99
C GLY A 393 -13.19 -1.76 -16.42
N ASN A 394 -12.38 -2.31 -15.50
CA ASN A 394 -10.98 -2.66 -15.72
C ASN A 394 -10.11 -1.47 -16.17
N VAL A 395 -10.22 -0.37 -15.44
CA VAL A 395 -9.27 0.75 -15.60
C VAL A 395 -7.89 0.38 -15.05
N SER A 396 -6.84 1.07 -15.50
CA SER A 396 -5.51 0.94 -14.89
C SER A 396 -5.55 1.14 -13.38
N SER A 397 -4.73 0.36 -12.69
CA SER A 397 -4.83 0.17 -11.25
C SER A 397 -3.96 1.19 -10.51
N GLY A 398 -4.58 2.11 -9.79
CA GLY A 398 -3.85 3.08 -8.98
C GLY A 398 -3.00 4.00 -9.85
N VAL A 399 -1.71 4.06 -9.52
CA VAL A 399 -0.67 4.76 -10.31
C VAL A 399 -0.04 3.87 -11.38
N GLU A 400 -0.35 2.58 -11.41
CA GLU A 400 0.31 1.62 -12.29
C GLU A 400 0.00 1.88 -13.78
N PRO A 401 0.96 1.62 -14.69
CA PRO A 401 0.68 1.54 -16.11
C PRO A 401 -0.27 0.37 -16.42
N VAL A 402 -0.83 0.36 -17.64
CA VAL A 402 -1.61 -0.78 -18.13
C VAL A 402 -0.69 -2.01 -18.16
N PHE A 403 -1.09 -3.11 -17.51
CA PHE A 403 -0.27 -4.33 -17.49
C PHE A 403 -0.26 -5.01 -18.86
N ALA A 404 -1.46 -5.25 -19.39
CA ALA A 404 -1.72 -5.81 -20.71
C ALA A 404 -3.07 -5.28 -21.21
N TYR A 405 -3.22 -5.11 -22.52
CA TYR A 405 -4.44 -4.57 -23.12
C TYR A 405 -5.61 -5.55 -23.09
N GLU A 406 -5.31 -6.84 -23.17
CA GLU A 406 -6.27 -7.93 -23.10
C GLU A 406 -5.59 -9.14 -22.42
N TYR A 407 -6.27 -9.77 -21.46
CA TYR A 407 -5.76 -10.95 -20.77
C TYR A 407 -6.89 -11.80 -20.19
N SER A 408 -6.61 -13.09 -19.99
CA SER A 408 -7.51 -14.03 -19.34
C SER A 408 -7.39 -13.94 -17.81
N ARG A 409 -8.51 -13.81 -17.12
CA ARG A 409 -8.54 -13.80 -15.65
C ARG A 409 -9.30 -15.00 -15.11
N LYS A 410 -8.65 -15.76 -14.22
CA LYS A 410 -9.29 -16.84 -13.47
C LYS A 410 -10.15 -16.25 -12.35
N ILE A 411 -11.44 -16.57 -12.33
CA ILE A 411 -12.39 -16.16 -11.29
C ILE A 411 -12.78 -17.38 -10.47
N LEU A 412 -12.41 -17.39 -9.18
CA LEU A 412 -12.82 -18.43 -8.25
C LEU A 412 -14.29 -18.23 -7.88
N ARG A 413 -15.14 -19.20 -8.25
CA ARG A 413 -16.54 -19.26 -7.84
C ARG A 413 -16.65 -19.77 -6.40
N HIS A 414 -17.81 -19.52 -5.79
CA HIS A 414 -18.11 -19.99 -4.44
C HIS A 414 -18.13 -21.52 -4.31
N ASP A 415 -18.34 -22.24 -5.42
CA ASP A 415 -18.30 -23.70 -5.49
C ASP A 415 -16.87 -24.26 -5.70
N GLY A 416 -15.85 -23.42 -5.65
CA GLY A 416 -14.45 -23.81 -5.82
C GLY A 416 -13.99 -23.96 -7.28
N ARG A 417 -14.89 -23.83 -8.27
CA ARG A 417 -14.51 -23.86 -9.69
C ARG A 417 -13.90 -22.54 -10.14
N HIS A 418 -13.09 -22.60 -11.18
CA HIS A 418 -12.53 -21.43 -11.84
C HIS A 418 -13.25 -21.17 -13.17
N ASP A 419 -13.78 -19.97 -13.35
CA ASP A 419 -14.09 -19.46 -14.69
C ASP A 419 -12.88 -18.74 -15.25
N VAL A 420 -12.81 -18.65 -16.57
CA VAL A 420 -11.85 -17.81 -17.28
C VAL A 420 -12.63 -16.78 -18.07
N GLU A 421 -12.45 -15.51 -17.72
CA GLU A 421 -13.05 -14.38 -18.44
C GLU A 421 -11.96 -13.58 -19.14
N MET A 422 -12.23 -13.17 -20.38
CA MET A 422 -11.37 -12.21 -21.08
C MET A 422 -11.67 -10.81 -20.58
N VAL A 423 -10.63 -10.11 -20.15
CA VAL A 423 -10.74 -8.75 -19.65
C VAL A 423 -9.91 -7.84 -20.53
N VAL A 424 -10.52 -6.73 -20.95
CA VAL A 424 -9.88 -5.69 -21.78
C VAL A 424 -9.69 -4.45 -20.94
N ASP A 425 -8.58 -3.75 -21.14
CA ASP A 425 -8.33 -2.43 -20.53
C ASP A 425 -9.42 -1.41 -20.95
N TYR A 426 -9.83 -0.56 -20.01
CA TYR A 426 -10.92 0.41 -20.23
C TYR A 426 -10.65 1.38 -21.39
N ALA A 427 -9.45 2.00 -21.42
CA ALA A 427 -9.12 2.97 -22.45
C ALA A 427 -8.98 2.29 -23.82
N VAL A 428 -8.44 1.07 -23.86
CA VAL A 428 -8.39 0.26 -25.09
C VAL A 428 -9.80 -0.04 -25.59
N ALA A 429 -10.70 -0.54 -24.73
CA ALA A 429 -12.08 -0.83 -25.11
C ALA A 429 -12.80 0.41 -25.65
N LEU A 430 -12.62 1.57 -25.00
CA LEU A 430 -13.21 2.84 -25.45
C LEU A 430 -12.63 3.31 -26.79
N PHE A 431 -11.32 3.19 -27.00
CA PHE A 431 -10.68 3.54 -28.27
C PHE A 431 -11.25 2.67 -29.40
N ARG A 432 -11.39 1.37 -29.16
CA ARG A 432 -11.96 0.40 -30.11
C ARG A 432 -13.41 0.72 -30.44
N GLU A 433 -14.22 1.13 -29.46
CA GLU A 433 -15.59 1.60 -29.68
C GLU A 433 -15.65 2.84 -30.57
N MET A 434 -14.72 3.79 -30.38
CA MET A 434 -14.71 5.07 -31.10
C MET A 434 -14.13 5.00 -32.52
N PHE A 435 -13.09 4.18 -32.73
CA PHE A 435 -12.32 4.17 -33.98
C PHE A 435 -12.32 2.82 -34.71
N GLY A 436 -12.94 1.78 -34.15
CA GLY A 436 -13.04 0.45 -34.74
C GLY A 436 -12.00 -0.57 -34.25
N ASN A 437 -12.38 -1.85 -34.30
CA ASN A 437 -11.59 -2.95 -33.73
C ASN A 437 -10.27 -3.25 -34.46
N GLU A 438 -10.11 -2.80 -35.71
CA GLU A 438 -8.90 -3.05 -36.51
C GLU A 438 -7.92 -1.87 -36.49
N THR A 439 -8.33 -0.70 -35.98
CA THR A 439 -7.51 0.51 -35.97
C THR A 439 -6.29 0.34 -35.05
N PRO A 440 -5.04 0.45 -35.53
CA PRO A 440 -3.87 0.28 -34.67
C PRO A 440 -3.93 1.19 -33.44
N LEU A 441 -3.56 0.67 -32.27
CA LEU A 441 -3.45 1.48 -31.07
C LEU A 441 -2.33 2.51 -31.28
N PRO A 442 -2.56 3.81 -30.98
CA PRO A 442 -1.53 4.82 -31.02
C PRO A 442 -0.39 4.55 -30.01
N ASP A 443 0.75 5.21 -30.23
CA ASP A 443 1.99 5.06 -29.46
C ASP A 443 1.90 5.51 -27.99
N TYR A 444 0.86 6.24 -27.62
CA TYR A 444 0.56 6.59 -26.23
C TYR A 444 -0.03 5.44 -25.42
N PHE A 445 -0.54 4.38 -26.06
CA PHE A 445 -0.82 3.12 -25.37
C PHE A 445 0.49 2.38 -25.16
N VAL A 446 0.86 2.19 -23.89
CA VAL A 446 2.10 1.51 -23.50
C VAL A 446 1.82 0.59 -22.33
N ALA A 447 2.30 -0.65 -22.44
CA ALA A 447 2.18 -1.66 -21.39
C ALA A 447 3.35 -1.59 -20.41
N ALA A 448 3.17 -2.14 -19.21
CA ALA A 448 4.15 -2.09 -18.13
C ALA A 448 5.53 -2.65 -18.52
N HIS A 449 5.59 -3.67 -19.37
CA HIS A 449 6.84 -4.32 -19.80
C HIS A 449 7.61 -3.53 -20.87
N GLU A 450 6.99 -2.52 -21.48
CA GLU A 450 7.60 -1.64 -22.48
C GLU A 450 8.23 -0.38 -21.85
N LEU A 451 8.08 -0.22 -20.53
CA LEU A 451 8.59 0.91 -19.78
C LEU A 451 9.92 0.56 -19.11
N SER A 452 10.83 1.53 -19.10
CA SER A 452 12.04 1.45 -18.31
C SER A 452 11.74 1.64 -16.81
N SER A 453 12.59 1.08 -15.95
CA SER A 453 12.48 1.27 -14.49
C SER A 453 12.58 2.74 -14.09
N ALA A 454 13.34 3.55 -14.83
CA ALA A 454 13.43 5.00 -14.62
C ALA A 454 12.11 5.72 -14.90
N GLU A 455 11.38 5.33 -15.95
CA GLU A 455 10.05 5.89 -16.24
C GLU A 455 9.05 5.59 -15.11
N HIS A 456 9.07 4.38 -14.57
CA HIS A 456 8.25 4.04 -13.40
C HIS A 456 8.60 4.87 -12.16
N LEU A 457 9.90 5.01 -11.83
CA LEU A 457 10.36 5.80 -10.68
C LEU A 457 9.99 7.27 -10.81
N ASN A 458 10.18 7.86 -11.99
CA ASN A 458 9.87 9.27 -12.23
C ASN A 458 8.38 9.57 -12.06
N MET A 459 7.52 8.64 -12.49
CA MET A 459 6.08 8.75 -12.23
C MET A 459 5.79 8.70 -10.74
N GLN A 460 6.32 7.71 -10.00
CA GLN A 460 6.13 7.63 -8.55
C GLN A 460 6.61 8.91 -7.83
N ALA A 461 7.79 9.43 -8.18
CA ALA A 461 8.35 10.64 -7.59
C ALA A 461 7.48 11.88 -7.84
N ALA A 462 6.92 12.02 -9.05
CA ALA A 462 6.03 13.13 -9.37
C ALA A 462 4.77 13.14 -8.49
N LEU A 463 4.18 11.97 -8.24
CA LEU A 463 3.00 11.84 -7.39
C LEU A 463 3.34 11.91 -5.89
N GLN A 464 4.48 11.37 -5.45
CA GLN A 464 4.85 11.27 -4.02
C GLN A 464 4.95 12.64 -3.34
N ASN A 465 5.33 13.68 -4.10
CA ASN A 465 5.36 15.07 -3.63
C ASN A 465 4.00 15.62 -3.18
N HIS A 466 2.91 14.97 -3.58
CA HIS A 466 1.52 15.35 -3.28
C HIS A 466 0.79 14.27 -2.48
N VAL A 467 1.53 13.36 -1.85
CA VAL A 467 1.02 12.24 -1.05
C VAL A 467 1.64 12.26 0.34
N ASP A 468 0.84 12.64 1.34
CA ASP A 468 1.25 12.72 2.75
C ASP A 468 1.52 11.34 3.39
N SER A 469 0.78 10.29 2.99
CA SER A 469 1.05 8.90 3.37
C SER A 469 2.09 8.29 2.42
N ALA A 470 1.85 7.16 1.75
CA ALA A 470 2.75 6.64 0.73
C ALA A 470 1.99 6.14 -0.51
N ILE A 471 2.74 5.61 -1.48
CA ILE A 471 2.25 5.10 -2.75
C ILE A 471 2.63 3.63 -2.85
N SER A 472 1.65 2.78 -3.14
CA SER A 472 1.94 1.43 -3.63
C SER A 472 2.28 1.51 -5.11
N LYS A 473 3.53 1.20 -5.46
CA LYS A 473 4.03 1.19 -6.83
C LYS A 473 5.01 0.05 -7.01
N THR A 474 4.82 -0.72 -8.08
CA THR A 474 5.75 -1.75 -8.52
C THR A 474 6.66 -1.20 -9.61
N ILE A 475 7.97 -1.22 -9.42
CA ILE A 475 8.93 -0.89 -10.48
C ILE A 475 9.19 -2.16 -11.27
N ASN A 476 8.50 -2.32 -12.40
CA ASN A 476 8.74 -3.46 -13.29
C ASN A 476 10.15 -3.37 -13.88
N CYS A 477 10.84 -4.51 -13.86
CA CYS A 477 12.21 -4.64 -14.33
C CYS A 477 12.25 -5.66 -15.47
N ALA A 478 13.09 -5.40 -16.46
CA ALA A 478 13.37 -6.37 -17.52
C ALA A 478 13.94 -7.66 -16.91
N ARG A 479 13.62 -8.81 -17.51
CA ARG A 479 14.08 -10.13 -17.01
C ARG A 479 15.61 -10.22 -17.02
N ASP A 480 16.26 -9.57 -17.98
CA ASP A 480 17.69 -9.55 -18.23
C ASP A 480 18.40 -8.30 -17.66
N ILE A 481 17.73 -7.50 -16.83
CA ILE A 481 18.37 -6.37 -16.13
C ILE A 481 19.59 -6.88 -15.34
N SER A 482 20.71 -6.14 -15.40
CA SER A 482 21.89 -6.48 -14.58
C SER A 482 21.59 -6.30 -13.10
N PHE A 483 22.32 -6.99 -12.25
CA PHE A 483 22.19 -6.81 -10.81
C PHE A 483 22.55 -5.38 -10.38
N GLU A 484 23.58 -4.80 -11.01
CA GLU A 484 24.05 -3.44 -10.74
C GLU A 484 23.00 -2.38 -11.12
N ASP A 485 22.35 -2.52 -12.28
CA ASP A 485 21.27 -1.63 -12.71
C ASP A 485 20.04 -1.78 -11.81
N PHE A 486 19.75 -3.01 -11.38
CA PHE A 486 18.69 -3.29 -10.43
C PHE A 486 18.94 -2.62 -9.07
N GLU A 487 20.15 -2.76 -8.51
CA GLU A 487 20.54 -2.07 -7.28
C GLU A 487 20.47 -0.54 -7.43
N ALA A 488 20.84 -0.02 -8.61
CA ALA A 488 20.77 1.42 -8.90
C ALA A 488 19.34 1.98 -8.84
N ILE A 489 18.30 1.18 -9.08
CA ILE A 489 16.89 1.58 -8.92
C ILE A 489 16.62 2.05 -7.49
N TYR A 490 17.07 1.30 -6.48
CA TYR A 490 16.83 1.62 -5.08
C TYR A 490 17.63 2.84 -4.62
N ARG A 491 18.87 2.97 -5.08
CA ARG A 491 19.67 4.19 -4.88
C ARG A 491 18.96 5.40 -5.47
N LYS A 492 18.43 5.27 -6.69
CA LYS A 492 17.70 6.34 -7.35
C LYS A 492 16.40 6.69 -6.62
N ALA A 493 15.67 5.69 -6.15
CA ALA A 493 14.47 5.88 -5.33
C ALA A 493 14.78 6.68 -4.05
N TYR A 494 15.90 6.36 -3.38
CA TYR A 494 16.38 7.09 -2.22
C TYR A 494 16.73 8.55 -2.55
N GLU A 495 17.49 8.79 -3.62
CA GLU A 495 17.85 10.14 -4.09
C GLU A 495 16.64 11.00 -4.47
N LEU A 496 15.60 10.37 -5.03
CA LEU A 496 14.34 11.02 -5.38
C LEU A 496 13.46 11.32 -4.14
N GLY A 497 13.89 10.92 -2.95
CA GLY A 497 13.16 11.16 -1.69
C GLY A 497 11.89 10.32 -1.54
N LEU A 498 11.83 9.16 -2.20
CA LEU A 498 10.70 8.24 -2.07
C LEU A 498 10.63 7.66 -0.66
N LYS A 499 9.44 7.24 -0.23
CA LYS A 499 9.21 6.63 1.09
C LYS A 499 9.49 5.12 1.12
N GLY A 500 9.51 4.48 -0.04
CA GLY A 500 9.82 3.07 -0.22
C GLY A 500 9.95 2.72 -1.70
N CYS A 501 10.46 1.52 -1.96
CA CYS A 501 10.66 1.00 -3.31
C CYS A 501 10.39 -0.51 -3.34
N THR A 502 9.54 -0.91 -4.28
CA THR A 502 9.23 -2.31 -4.58
C THR A 502 9.51 -2.54 -6.05
N THR A 503 10.33 -3.52 -6.37
CA THR A 503 10.59 -3.94 -7.74
C THR A 503 9.89 -5.26 -8.01
N TYR A 504 9.63 -5.52 -9.29
CA TYR A 504 9.23 -6.85 -9.74
C TYR A 504 9.99 -7.19 -11.01
N ARG A 505 10.68 -8.31 -10.98
CA ARG A 505 11.41 -8.90 -12.10
C ARG A 505 10.87 -10.30 -12.32
N SER A 506 10.42 -10.61 -13.54
CA SER A 506 9.92 -11.97 -13.80
C SER A 506 11.07 -12.98 -13.70
N ASN A 507 10.91 -14.00 -12.86
CA ASN A 507 11.89 -15.07 -12.66
C ASN A 507 11.18 -16.43 -12.60
N SER A 508 11.94 -17.52 -12.51
CA SER A 508 11.43 -18.91 -12.50
C SER A 508 10.72 -19.32 -11.21
N ILE A 509 10.71 -18.46 -10.19
CA ILE A 509 10.14 -18.73 -8.85
C ILE A 509 8.82 -17.96 -8.67
N SER A 510 8.65 -16.83 -9.36
CA SER A 510 7.43 -16.01 -9.29
C SER A 510 6.44 -16.42 -10.38
N ASP A 511 5.40 -17.17 -10.02
CA ASP A 511 4.23 -17.29 -10.89
C ASP A 511 3.54 -15.92 -11.00
N ALA A 512 3.47 -15.38 -12.21
CA ALA A 512 2.78 -14.13 -12.44
C ALA A 512 1.28 -14.31 -12.20
N VAL A 513 0.72 -13.55 -11.26
CA VAL A 513 -0.74 -13.51 -10.99
C VAL A 513 -1.53 -13.10 -12.24
N LEU A 514 -0.89 -12.36 -13.14
CA LEU A 514 -1.41 -11.96 -14.44
C LEU A 514 -0.52 -12.60 -15.52
N SER A 515 -1.09 -13.50 -16.31
CA SER A 515 -0.40 -14.13 -17.44
C SER A 515 -0.99 -13.63 -18.76
N THR A 516 -0.13 -13.33 -19.72
CA THR A 516 -0.50 -13.09 -21.12
C THR A 516 -0.50 -14.39 -21.93
N GLU A 517 -0.04 -15.51 -21.36
CA GLU A 517 -0.08 -16.83 -21.99
C GLU A 517 -1.38 -17.58 -21.61
N PRO A 518 -1.99 -18.33 -22.55
CA PRO A 518 -3.14 -19.16 -22.26
C PRO A 518 -2.76 -20.18 -21.17
N ALA A 519 -3.58 -20.26 -20.12
CA ALA A 519 -3.30 -21.12 -18.98
C ALA A 519 -3.15 -22.60 -19.42
N VAL A 520 -1.97 -23.18 -19.20
CA VAL A 520 -1.80 -24.63 -19.25
C VAL A 520 -2.49 -25.22 -18.01
N HIS A 521 -3.30 -26.25 -18.22
CA HIS A 521 -3.96 -26.97 -17.14
C HIS A 521 -2.92 -27.66 -16.25
N GLU A 522 -2.61 -27.05 -15.11
CA GLU A 522 -2.03 -27.77 -13.98
C GLU A 522 -3.05 -27.82 -12.86
N GLU A 523 -3.49 -29.04 -12.54
CA GLU A 523 -4.26 -29.34 -11.33
C GLU A 523 -3.37 -29.07 -10.11
N GLN A 524 -3.56 -27.92 -9.46
CA GLN A 524 -3.10 -27.75 -8.09
C GLN A 524 -3.90 -28.70 -7.20
N THR A 525 -3.26 -29.79 -6.78
CA THR A 525 -3.76 -30.64 -5.69
C THR A 525 -3.96 -29.78 -4.45
N LEU A 526 -5.22 -29.60 -4.07
CA LEU A 526 -5.59 -29.13 -2.74
C LEU A 526 -4.84 -29.99 -1.71
N LEU A 527 -4.10 -29.36 -0.81
CA LEU A 527 -3.69 -30.02 0.42
C LEU A 527 -4.96 -30.57 1.08
N PRO A 528 -5.07 -31.88 1.34
CA PRO A 528 -6.20 -32.40 2.08
C PRO A 528 -6.12 -31.80 3.49
N LEU A 529 -7.02 -30.86 3.77
CA LEU A 529 -7.42 -30.64 5.15
C LEU A 529 -8.20 -31.90 5.53
N ASP A 530 -7.51 -32.87 6.13
CA ASP A 530 -8.20 -34.00 6.75
C ASP A 530 -9.31 -33.44 7.64
N ALA A 531 -10.53 -33.95 7.43
CA ALA A 531 -11.67 -33.55 8.24
C ALA A 531 -11.32 -33.71 9.73
N PRO A 532 -11.71 -32.77 10.60
CA PRO A 532 -11.44 -32.89 12.02
C PRO A 532 -11.99 -34.23 12.51
N PHE A 533 -11.12 -35.01 13.17
CA PHE A 533 -11.49 -36.28 13.80
C PHE A 533 -12.79 -36.09 14.59
N ALA A 534 -13.86 -36.73 14.14
CA ALA A 534 -15.06 -36.89 14.95
C ALA A 534 -14.64 -37.71 16.16
N MET A 535 -14.59 -37.10 17.34
CA MET A 535 -14.53 -37.87 18.58
C MET A 535 -15.86 -38.63 18.68
N SER A 536 -15.84 -39.91 18.32
CA SER A 536 -16.88 -40.83 18.70
C SER A 536 -16.91 -40.87 20.22
N GLY A 537 -17.95 -40.28 20.81
CA GLY A 537 -18.29 -40.54 22.20
C GLY A 537 -18.64 -42.02 22.34
N ASP A 538 -17.82 -42.73 23.11
CA ASP A 538 -18.21 -43.84 23.97
C ASP A 538 -16.99 -44.27 24.80
N GLN A 539 -16.94 -43.77 26.04
CA GLN A 539 -16.56 -44.52 27.25
C GLN A 539 -16.90 -43.72 28.50
#